data_AF-A0A1M6Y088-F1
#
_entry.id   AF-A0A1M6Y088-F1
#
_cell.length_a   1.000
_cell.length_b   1.000
_cell.length_c   1.000
_cell.angle_alpha   90.00
_cell.angle_beta   90.00
_cell.angle_gamma   90.00
#
_symmetry.space_group_name_H-M   'P 1'
#
loop_
_entity.id
_entity.type
_entity.pdbx_description
1 polymer ?
#
loop_
_entity_poly.entity_id
_entity_poly.type
_entity_poly.pdbx_seq_one_letter_code
_entity_poly.pdbx_strand_id
1 'polypeptide(L)'
;MSELNRESMVEFFGEEEFKKLCNHEAGHALIAYLFKRPLEYVKMDMSKERPGITHIAGSELEGDAHIAMAGHLAEFLMRKDFSCDLDTVMKELPAELYKSDPDYQRFQAACYYFQLAETSVVEQDFNILMACRKSLCGIANALNERLYLSRSDIEEILKGNS
;
A
#
# COMPACT_ATOMS: atom_id res chain seq x y z
N MET A 1 -4.74 19.93 -21.17
CA MET A 1 -4.43 18.75 -20.36
C MET A 1 -5.77 18.16 -19.98
N SER A 2 -6.09 16.93 -20.37
CA SER A 2 -7.28 16.26 -19.84
C SER A 2 -7.09 16.10 -18.34
N GLU A 3 -8.07 16.51 -17.54
CA GLU A 3 -8.06 16.26 -16.10
C GLU A 3 -8.01 14.75 -15.86
N LEU A 4 -7.08 14.32 -15.01
CA LEU A 4 -6.92 12.91 -14.65
C LEU A 4 -8.15 12.48 -13.85
N ASN A 5 -8.90 11.51 -14.36
CA ASN A 5 -10.12 11.01 -13.74
C ASN A 5 -10.14 9.47 -13.72
N ARG A 6 -11.04 8.87 -12.94
CA ARG A 6 -11.14 7.40 -12.84
C ARG A 6 -11.29 6.72 -14.20
N GLU A 7 -12.12 7.27 -15.09
CA GLU A 7 -12.37 6.67 -16.41
C GLU A 7 -11.09 6.60 -17.24
N SER A 8 -10.28 7.66 -17.25
CA SER A 8 -8.97 7.67 -17.93
C SER A 8 -7.97 6.68 -17.34
N MET A 9 -8.00 6.47 -16.01
CA MET A 9 -7.14 5.48 -15.35
C MET A 9 -7.55 4.05 -15.72
N VAL A 10 -8.86 3.79 -15.72
CA VAL A 10 -9.42 2.49 -16.13
C VAL A 10 -9.16 2.22 -17.62
N GLU A 11 -9.24 3.22 -18.48
CA GLU A 11 -8.89 3.09 -19.90
C GLU A 11 -7.40 2.76 -20.08
N PHE A 12 -6.51 3.39 -19.30
CA PHE A 12 -5.07 3.21 -19.42
C PHE A 12 -4.56 1.88 -18.86
N PHE A 13 -5.01 1.49 -17.67
CA PHE A 13 -4.52 0.29 -16.97
C PHE A 13 -5.44 -0.93 -17.14
N GLY A 14 -6.73 -0.72 -17.37
CA GLY A 14 -7.78 -1.71 -17.16
C GLY A 14 -8.32 -1.66 -15.72
N GLU A 15 -9.61 -1.97 -15.55
CA GLU A 15 -10.31 -1.81 -14.26
C GLU A 15 -9.70 -2.64 -13.12
N GLU A 16 -9.42 -3.92 -13.39
CA GLU A 16 -8.84 -4.82 -12.39
C GLU A 16 -7.42 -4.38 -11.98
N GLU A 17 -6.59 -3.98 -12.94
CA GLU A 17 -5.23 -3.54 -12.66
C GLU A 17 -5.23 -2.21 -11.90
N PHE A 18 -6.08 -1.27 -12.30
CA PHE A 18 -6.24 0.00 -11.58
C PHE A 18 -6.71 -0.22 -10.13
N LYS A 19 -7.61 -1.18 -9.91
CA LYS A 19 -8.05 -1.56 -8.56
C LYS A 19 -6.91 -2.14 -7.72
N LYS A 20 -6.06 -3.00 -8.29
CA LYS A 20 -4.87 -3.52 -7.59
C LYS A 20 -3.91 -2.41 -7.18
N LEU A 21 -3.67 -1.46 -8.07
CA LEU A 21 -2.82 -0.30 -7.80
C LEU A 21 -3.39 0.56 -6.66
N CYS A 22 -4.70 0.77 -6.61
CA CYS A 22 -5.35 1.46 -5.49
C CYS A 22 -5.21 0.70 -4.16
N ASN A 23 -5.34 -0.64 -4.19
CA ASN A 23 -5.14 -1.48 -3.01
C ASN A 23 -3.69 -1.41 -2.50
N HIS A 24 -2.72 -1.43 -3.42
CA HIS A 24 -1.29 -1.31 -3.14
C HIS A 24 -0.97 0.01 -2.44
N GLU A 25 -1.37 1.13 -3.04
CA GLU A 25 -1.14 2.46 -2.45
C GLU A 25 -1.87 2.64 -1.12
N ALA A 26 -3.05 2.03 -0.94
CA ALA A 26 -3.75 2.04 0.34
C ALA A 26 -2.96 1.35 1.47
N GLY A 27 -2.23 0.27 1.15
CA GLY A 27 -1.34 -0.41 2.08
C GLY A 27 -0.21 0.50 2.57
N HIS A 28 0.50 1.13 1.64
CA HIS A 28 1.55 2.11 1.95
C HIS A 28 1.01 3.26 2.82
N ALA A 29 -0.12 3.84 2.42
CA ALA A 29 -0.76 4.96 3.11
C ALA A 29 -1.08 4.63 4.57
N LEU A 30 -1.74 3.48 4.79
CA LEU A 30 -2.22 3.06 6.10
C LEU A 30 -1.05 2.81 7.05
N ILE A 31 -0.05 2.03 6.63
CA ILE A 31 1.10 1.72 7.47
C ILE A 31 1.93 2.98 7.75
N ALA A 32 2.17 3.82 6.75
CA ALA A 32 2.86 5.10 6.96
C ALA A 32 2.14 5.98 7.99
N TYR A 33 0.81 6.06 7.91
CA TYR A 33 0.02 6.82 8.88
C TYR A 33 0.10 6.23 10.30
N LEU A 34 -0.06 4.92 10.46
CA LEU A 34 -0.03 4.23 11.75
C LEU A 34 1.34 4.31 12.43
N PHE A 35 2.41 4.27 11.64
CA PHE A 35 3.79 4.47 12.09
C PHE A 35 4.12 5.95 12.32
N LYS A 36 3.11 6.84 12.27
CA LYS A 36 3.21 8.29 12.51
C LYS A 36 4.20 8.98 11.58
N ARG A 37 4.46 8.39 10.41
CA ARG A 37 5.30 9.03 9.39
C ARG A 37 4.61 10.30 8.90
N PRO A 38 5.37 11.31 8.48
CA PRO A 38 4.84 12.57 7.94
C PRO A 38 4.30 12.37 6.52
N LEU A 39 3.35 11.44 6.37
CA LEU A 39 2.55 11.24 5.18
C LEU A 39 1.82 12.54 4.86
N GLU A 40 2.01 13.05 3.64
CA GLU A 40 1.35 14.26 3.14
C GLU A 40 0.15 13.93 2.27
N TYR A 41 0.32 13.01 1.32
CA TYR A 41 -0.73 12.58 0.41
C TYR A 41 -0.41 11.24 -0.24
N VAL A 42 -1.45 10.64 -0.83
CA VAL A 42 -1.36 9.50 -1.74
C VAL A 42 -2.11 9.85 -3.02
N LYS A 43 -1.52 9.54 -4.17
CA LYS A 43 -2.14 9.81 -5.46
C LYS A 43 -1.85 8.74 -6.49
N MET A 44 -2.76 8.57 -7.43
CA MET A 44 -2.61 7.73 -8.60
C MET A 44 -2.14 8.57 -9.79
N ASP A 45 -1.38 7.97 -10.71
CA ASP A 45 -0.81 8.63 -11.88
C ASP A 45 -0.88 7.73 -13.12
N MET A 46 -1.01 8.31 -14.31
CA MET A 46 -1.03 7.58 -15.59
C MET A 46 0.40 7.25 -16.04
N SER A 47 1.10 6.45 -15.24
CA SER A 47 2.47 6.02 -15.51
C SER A 47 2.62 4.52 -15.31
N LYS A 48 3.22 3.84 -16.29
CA LYS A 48 3.58 2.42 -16.15
C LYS A 48 4.76 2.20 -15.21
N GLU A 49 5.61 3.21 -15.03
CA GLU A 49 6.79 3.14 -14.17
C GLU A 49 6.45 3.49 -12.72
N ARG A 50 5.52 4.42 -12.52
CA ARG A 50 5.12 4.91 -11.20
C ARG A 50 3.62 5.22 -11.16
N PRO A 51 2.77 4.19 -11.16
CA PRO A 51 1.31 4.33 -11.22
C PRO A 51 0.69 4.93 -9.95
N GLY A 52 1.42 4.90 -8.84
CA GLY A 52 1.01 5.41 -7.53
C GLY A 52 2.15 6.13 -6.82
N ILE A 53 1.78 7.10 -6.00
CA ILE A 53 2.72 7.91 -5.21
C ILE A 53 2.15 8.10 -3.81
N THR A 54 2.71 7.37 -2.86
CA THR A 54 2.61 7.67 -1.44
C THR A 54 3.74 8.63 -1.03
N HIS A 55 3.41 9.89 -0.74
CA HIS A 55 4.40 10.93 -0.42
C HIS A 55 4.56 11.11 1.10
N ILE A 56 5.74 10.78 1.60
CA ILE A 56 6.13 10.91 3.00
C ILE A 56 7.27 11.93 3.07
N ALA A 57 7.10 13.00 3.84
CA ALA A 57 8.12 14.04 4.00
C ALA A 57 9.28 13.59 4.91
N GLY A 58 10.38 14.36 4.93
CA GLY A 58 11.50 14.12 5.83
C GLY A 58 12.40 12.94 5.43
N SER A 59 13.37 12.65 6.29
CA SER A 59 14.43 11.64 6.04
C SER A 59 14.48 10.54 7.10
N GLU A 60 13.48 10.48 7.99
CA GLU A 60 13.35 9.40 8.96
C GLU A 60 13.12 8.08 8.21
N LEU A 61 13.81 7.03 8.62
CA LEU A 61 13.76 5.72 7.97
C LEU A 61 13.00 4.67 8.81
N GLU A 62 12.52 5.05 9.99
CA GLU A 62 11.80 4.14 10.89
C GLU A 62 10.50 3.65 10.25
N GLY A 63 10.31 2.33 10.18
CA GLY A 63 9.15 1.74 9.51
C GLY A 63 9.26 1.66 7.98
N ASP A 64 10.39 2.01 7.38
CA ASP A 64 10.57 1.93 5.92
C ASP A 64 10.37 0.50 5.38
N ALA A 65 10.85 -0.52 6.11
CA ALA A 65 10.61 -1.91 5.74
C ALA A 65 9.11 -2.24 5.73
N HIS A 66 8.39 -1.82 6.77
CA HIS A 66 6.95 -2.02 6.89
C HIS A 66 6.19 -1.32 5.75
N ILE A 67 6.48 -0.03 5.53
CA ILE A 67 5.85 0.74 4.46
C ILE A 67 6.12 0.09 3.11
N ALA A 68 7.36 -0.29 2.81
CA ALA A 68 7.72 -0.87 1.51
C ALA A 68 7.01 -2.21 1.24
N MET A 69 6.82 -3.07 2.24
CA MET A 69 6.10 -4.34 2.06
C MET A 69 4.57 -4.17 2.07
N ALA A 70 4.06 -3.14 2.74
CA ALA A 70 2.63 -2.96 2.98
C ALA A 70 1.78 -2.94 1.71
N GLY A 71 2.28 -2.36 0.61
CA GLY A 71 1.52 -2.27 -0.64
C GLY A 71 1.25 -3.65 -1.24
N HIS A 72 2.30 -4.46 -1.39
CA HIS A 72 2.20 -5.83 -1.88
C HIS A 72 1.29 -6.69 -1.01
N LEU A 73 1.43 -6.56 0.30
CA LEU A 73 0.62 -7.33 1.24
C LEU A 73 -0.86 -6.91 1.21
N ALA A 74 -1.13 -5.60 1.14
CA ALA A 74 -2.50 -5.08 1.04
C ALA A 74 -3.19 -5.54 -0.25
N GLU A 75 -2.51 -5.44 -1.40
CA GLU A 75 -3.03 -5.94 -2.68
C GLU A 75 -3.39 -7.42 -2.58
N PHE A 76 -2.45 -8.23 -2.09
CA PHE A 76 -2.60 -9.68 -1.99
C PHE A 76 -3.78 -10.07 -1.10
N LEU A 77 -3.89 -9.45 0.09
CA LEU A 77 -4.99 -9.70 1.02
C LEU A 77 -6.34 -9.27 0.42
N MET A 78 -6.41 -8.09 -0.19
CA MET A 78 -7.66 -7.56 -0.76
C MET A 78 -8.13 -8.35 -1.98
N ARG A 79 -7.22 -8.77 -2.86
CA ARG A 79 -7.55 -9.63 -4.02
C ARG A 79 -8.10 -10.98 -3.59
N LYS A 80 -7.66 -11.50 -2.43
CA LYS A 80 -8.18 -12.74 -1.82
C LYS A 80 -9.33 -12.49 -0.84
N ASP A 81 -9.93 -11.29 -0.81
CA ASP A 81 -10.99 -10.89 0.13
C ASP A 81 -10.69 -11.24 1.60
N PHE A 82 -9.42 -11.09 2.00
CA PHE A 82 -8.94 -11.36 3.36
C PHE A 82 -9.21 -12.79 3.85
N SER A 83 -9.34 -13.75 2.92
CA SER A 83 -9.61 -15.16 3.23
C SER A 83 -8.36 -16.00 3.51
N CYS A 84 -7.17 -15.46 3.26
CA CYS A 84 -5.89 -16.12 3.51
C CYS A 84 -5.38 -15.86 4.94
N ASP A 85 -4.75 -16.89 5.51
CA ASP A 85 -4.01 -16.81 6.76
C ASP A 85 -2.53 -16.43 6.53
N LEU A 86 -1.80 -16.23 7.62
CA LEU A 86 -0.38 -15.88 7.58
C LEU A 86 0.45 -16.95 6.86
N ASP A 87 0.16 -18.23 7.06
CA ASP A 87 0.88 -19.32 6.41
C ASP A 87 0.75 -19.25 4.88
N THR A 88 -0.45 -18.94 4.39
CA THR A 88 -0.72 -18.73 2.97
C THR A 88 0.06 -17.53 2.44
N VAL A 89 0.04 -16.40 3.16
CA VAL A 89 0.81 -15.19 2.80
C VAL A 89 2.30 -15.51 2.70
N MET A 90 2.88 -16.14 3.72
CA MET A 90 4.31 -16.44 3.79
C MET A 90 4.78 -17.41 2.71
N LYS A 91 3.87 -18.25 2.21
CA LYS A 91 4.16 -19.21 1.14
C LYS A 91 3.98 -18.62 -0.25
N GLU A 92 2.90 -17.88 -0.48
CA GLU A 92 2.49 -17.45 -1.82
C GLU A 92 3.04 -16.08 -2.20
N LEU A 93 2.97 -15.09 -1.30
CA LEU A 93 3.38 -13.71 -1.60
C LEU A 93 4.83 -13.64 -2.12
N PRO A 94 5.84 -14.30 -1.52
CA PRO A 94 7.21 -14.22 -2.01
C PRO A 94 7.40 -14.76 -3.44
N ALA A 95 6.52 -15.66 -3.91
CA ALA A 95 6.57 -16.17 -5.28
C ALA A 95 6.00 -15.18 -6.31
N GLU A 96 5.18 -14.23 -5.87
CA GLU A 96 4.60 -13.17 -6.69
C GLU A 96 5.49 -11.91 -6.74
N LEU A 97 6.40 -11.75 -5.75
CA LEU A 97 7.33 -10.62 -5.69
C LEU A 97 8.51 -10.81 -6.66
N TYR A 98 8.58 -9.94 -7.66
CA TYR A 98 9.74 -9.87 -8.54
C TYR A 98 10.93 -9.21 -7.83
N LYS A 99 12.13 -9.79 -7.96
CA LYS A 99 13.36 -9.18 -7.41
C LYS A 99 13.69 -7.78 -7.97
N SER A 100 13.10 -7.42 -9.11
CA SER A 100 13.24 -6.10 -9.73
C SER A 100 12.18 -5.10 -9.25
N ASP A 101 11.21 -5.52 -8.45
CA ASP A 101 10.19 -4.63 -7.90
C ASP A 101 10.85 -3.60 -6.97
N PRO A 102 10.65 -2.29 -7.20
CA PRO A 102 11.31 -1.25 -6.40
C PRO A 102 10.95 -1.29 -4.92
N ASP A 103 9.71 -1.61 -4.57
CA ASP A 103 9.27 -1.65 -3.17
C ASP A 103 9.81 -2.90 -2.49
N TYR A 104 9.86 -4.05 -3.18
CA TYR A 104 10.50 -5.23 -2.64
C TYR A 104 12.02 -5.04 -2.44
N GLN A 105 12.71 -4.38 -3.37
CA GLN A 105 14.13 -4.03 -3.19
C GLN A 105 14.36 -3.10 -2.01
N ARG A 106 13.49 -2.09 -1.83
CA ARG A 106 13.54 -1.18 -0.67
C ARG A 106 13.29 -1.93 0.63
N PHE A 107 12.32 -2.85 0.65
CA PHE A 107 12.04 -3.71 1.78
C PHE A 107 13.28 -4.53 2.15
N GLN A 108 13.89 -5.25 1.19
CA GLN A 108 15.08 -6.06 1.44
C GLN A 108 16.26 -5.21 1.94
N ALA A 109 16.46 -4.03 1.33
CA ALA A 109 17.50 -3.10 1.74
C ALA A 109 17.27 -2.55 3.16
N ALA A 110 16.04 -2.19 3.51
CA ALA A 110 15.67 -1.70 4.84
C ALA A 110 15.82 -2.81 5.90
N CYS A 111 15.36 -4.03 5.61
CA CYS A 111 15.56 -5.19 6.48
C CYS A 111 17.05 -5.45 6.72
N TYR A 112 17.86 -5.41 5.66
CA TYR A 112 19.31 -5.56 5.79
C TYR A 112 19.93 -4.44 6.63
N TYR A 113 19.60 -3.17 6.37
CA TYR A 113 20.17 -2.03 7.05
C TYR A 113 19.84 -2.01 8.56
N PHE A 114 18.57 -2.29 8.90
CA PHE A 114 18.08 -2.29 10.28
C PHE A 114 18.22 -3.65 10.99
N GLN A 115 18.80 -4.66 10.32
CA GLN A 115 18.94 -6.02 10.86
C GLN A 115 17.60 -6.64 11.28
N LEU A 116 16.56 -6.43 10.48
CA LEU A 116 15.22 -6.98 10.68
C LEU A 116 15.08 -8.31 9.95
N ALA A 117 14.35 -9.24 10.56
CA ALA A 117 13.92 -10.45 9.85
C ALA A 117 12.73 -10.12 8.95
N GLU A 118 12.85 -10.38 7.65
CA GLU A 118 11.78 -10.13 6.66
C GLU A 118 10.46 -10.79 7.08
N THR A 119 10.52 -12.02 7.59
CA THR A 119 9.36 -12.76 8.07
C THR A 119 8.64 -12.04 9.22
N SER A 120 9.40 -11.46 10.15
CA SER A 120 8.82 -10.72 11.28
C SER A 120 8.15 -9.41 10.83
N VAL A 121 8.67 -8.74 9.80
CA VAL A 121 8.04 -7.54 9.24
C VAL A 121 6.73 -7.93 8.53
N VAL A 122 6.76 -8.96 7.68
CA VAL A 122 5.55 -9.46 6.98
C VAL A 122 4.47 -9.90 7.98
N GLU A 123 4.84 -10.61 9.05
CA GLU A 123 3.90 -11.03 10.09
C GLU A 123 3.26 -9.83 10.81
N GLN A 124 4.05 -8.81 11.15
CA GLN A 124 3.53 -7.60 11.80
C GLN A 124 2.59 -6.83 10.88
N ASP A 125 2.99 -6.62 9.62
CA ASP A 125 2.15 -5.93 8.64
C ASP A 125 0.86 -6.71 8.37
N PHE A 126 0.92 -8.04 8.28
CA PHE A 126 -0.26 -8.89 8.12
C PHE A 126 -1.25 -8.65 9.28
N ASN A 127 -0.78 -8.74 10.51
CA ASN A 127 -1.61 -8.55 11.69
C ASN A 127 -2.24 -7.15 11.73
N ILE A 128 -1.47 -6.11 11.39
CA ILE A 128 -1.98 -4.73 11.33
C ILE A 128 -3.03 -4.58 10.23
N LEU A 129 -2.76 -5.03 9.01
CA LEU A 129 -3.67 -4.88 7.87
C LEU A 129 -4.97 -5.68 8.08
N MET A 130 -4.89 -6.87 8.68
CA MET A 130 -6.07 -7.67 9.05
C MET A 130 -6.90 -6.97 10.14
N ALA A 131 -6.25 -6.42 11.18
CA ALA A 131 -6.95 -5.66 12.22
C ALA A 131 -7.57 -4.35 11.68
N CYS A 132 -6.94 -3.75 10.68
CA CYS A 132 -7.36 -2.49 10.07
C CYS A 132 -8.10 -2.67 8.73
N ARG A 133 -8.66 -3.86 8.44
CA ARG A 133 -9.33 -4.19 7.16
C ARG A 133 -10.31 -3.12 6.69
N LYS A 134 -11.17 -2.64 7.58
CA LYS A 134 -12.20 -1.63 7.25
C LYS A 134 -11.58 -0.32 6.77
N SER A 135 -10.55 0.16 7.49
CA SER A 135 -9.82 1.38 7.14
C SER A 135 -9.02 1.21 5.84
N LEU A 136 -8.37 0.06 5.66
CA LEU A 136 -7.64 -0.27 4.43
C LEU A 136 -8.56 -0.23 3.20
N CYS A 137 -9.69 -0.92 3.25
CA CYS A 137 -10.68 -0.90 2.17
C CYS A 137 -11.25 0.51 1.95
N GLY A 138 -11.46 1.29 3.02
CA GLY A 138 -11.91 2.67 2.93
C GLY A 138 -10.95 3.56 2.13
N ILE A 139 -9.64 3.46 2.41
CA ILE A 139 -8.60 4.20 1.68
C ILE A 139 -8.57 3.77 0.21
N ALA A 140 -8.56 2.45 -0.05
CA ALA A 140 -8.50 1.93 -1.42
C ALA A 140 -9.71 2.35 -2.26
N ASN A 141 -10.92 2.30 -1.69
CA ASN A 141 -12.14 2.74 -2.37
C ASN A 141 -12.09 4.25 -2.66
N ALA A 142 -11.66 5.05 -1.68
CA ALA A 142 -11.53 6.49 -1.86
C ALA A 142 -10.47 6.85 -2.92
N LEU A 143 -9.36 6.11 -3.00
CA LEU A 143 -8.36 6.26 -4.08
C LEU A 143 -8.91 5.88 -5.44
N ASN A 144 -9.66 4.78 -5.54
CA ASN A 144 -10.29 4.33 -6.79
C ASN A 144 -11.29 5.37 -7.33
N GLU A 145 -11.95 6.13 -6.45
CA GLU A 145 -12.90 7.18 -6.84
C GLU A 145 -12.22 8.53 -7.10
N ARG A 146 -11.32 8.96 -6.22
CA ARG A 146 -10.81 10.34 -6.18
C ARG A 146 -9.41 10.51 -6.76
N LEU A 147 -8.64 9.43 -6.90
CA LEU A 147 -7.25 9.39 -7.38
C LEU A 147 -6.24 10.18 -6.53
N TYR A 148 -6.70 10.93 -5.54
CA TYR A 148 -5.88 11.73 -4.64
C TYR A 148 -6.54 11.80 -3.26
N LEU A 149 -5.75 11.46 -2.23
CA LEU A 149 -6.10 11.62 -0.83
C LEU A 149 -4.99 12.39 -0.13
N SER A 150 -5.35 13.48 0.54
CA SER A 150 -4.47 14.15 1.50
C SER A 150 -4.36 13.34 2.79
N ARG A 151 -3.39 13.68 3.64
CA ARG A 151 -3.30 13.15 5.01
C ARG A 151 -4.62 13.32 5.77
N SER A 152 -5.29 14.47 5.64
CA SER A 152 -6.55 14.74 6.34
C SER A 152 -7.67 13.82 5.87
N ASP A 153 -7.75 13.54 4.57
CA ASP A 153 -8.72 12.57 4.03
C ASP A 153 -8.52 11.17 4.62
N ILE A 154 -7.26 10.73 4.73
CA ILE A 154 -6.90 9.45 5.33
C ILE A 154 -7.31 9.42 6.79
N GLU A 155 -7.00 10.47 7.55
CA GLU A 155 -7.40 10.59 8.96
C GLU A 155 -8.92 10.55 9.15
N GLU A 156 -9.70 11.19 8.28
CA GLU A 156 -11.15 11.14 8.30
C GLU A 156 -11.69 9.72 8.04
N ILE A 157 -11.13 9.01 7.07
CA ILE A 157 -11.47 7.61 6.77
C ILE A 157 -11.18 6.72 7.98
N LEU A 158 -10.05 6.92 8.66
CA LEU A 158 -9.69 6.14 9.85
C LEU A 158 -10.65 6.41 11.03
N LYS A 159 -11.03 7.68 11.25
CA LYS A 159 -12.00 8.06 12.30
C LYS A 159 -13.40 7.53 12.04
N GLY A 160 -13.87 7.57 10.78
CA GLY A 160 -15.19 7.05 10.41
C GLY A 160 -15.30 5.52 10.50
N ASN A 161 -14.17 4.84 10.64
CA ASN A 161 -14.08 3.38 10.73
C ASN A 161 -13.70 2.86 12.13
N SER A 162 -13.49 3.76 13.08
CA SER A 162 -13.23 3.45 14.50
C SER A 162 -14.49 2.99 15.25
#